data_AF-A0A935QN47-F1
#
_entry.id   AF-A0A935QN47-F1
#
_cell.length_a   1.000
_cell.length_b   1.000
_cell.length_c   1.000
_cell.angle_alpha   90.00
_cell.angle_beta   90.00
_cell.angle_gamma   90.00
#
_symmetry.space_group_name_H-M   'P 1'
#
loop_
_entity.id
_entity.type
_entity.pdbx_description
1 polymer ?
#
loop_
_entity_poly.entity_id
_entity_poly.type
_entity_poly.pdbx_seq_one_letter_code
_entity_poly.pdbx_strand_id
1 'polypeptide(L)'
;MTQFILSEAVRHLATQLGADVQPKAGREPVPRVLSALVGHERFVEGVLDVSINQMRRRWPSATDWYADLLAYILRPSRHGANYTRLRQALPLWLQLPLGEFARHLAGAQIAQALDVDLYGLADTVRWLWPEHPVVRQSLAASLTALYDMWIPILHETLDVYGLQPRAGVAPEEMAWTLNALMSWESHQWSIDQQLVRFVDPSDGRSRSRTSRTAMVYLLGACETLEGSPLTLPELYARMPRRPPSGQVP
;
A
#
# COMPACT_ATOMS: atom_id res chain seq x y z
N MET A 1 -16.81 20.50 -1.73
CA MET A 1 -15.89 21.65 -1.59
C MET A 1 -14.64 21.30 -0.79
N THR A 2 -14.71 20.90 0.49
CA THR A 2 -13.49 20.62 1.30
C THR A 2 -12.56 19.55 0.71
N GLN A 3 -13.09 18.43 0.19
CA GLN A 3 -12.26 17.39 -0.43
C GLN A 3 -11.55 17.88 -1.70
N PHE A 4 -12.19 18.78 -2.46
CA PHE A 4 -11.60 19.40 -3.66
C PHE A 4 -10.47 20.37 -3.30
N ILE A 5 -10.67 21.19 -2.26
CA ILE A 5 -9.63 22.09 -1.74
C ILE A 5 -8.41 21.30 -1.27
N LEU A 6 -8.62 20.19 -0.55
CA LEU A 6 -7.54 19.32 -0.08
C LEU A 6 -6.85 18.59 -1.24
N SER A 7 -7.59 18.11 -2.26
CA SER A 7 -6.98 17.46 -3.42
C SER A 7 -6.07 18.40 -4.19
N GLU A 8 -6.50 19.64 -4.43
CA GLU A 8 -5.68 20.64 -5.12
C GLU A 8 -4.47 21.09 -4.28
N ALA A 9 -4.64 21.20 -2.95
CA ALA A 9 -3.52 21.47 -2.04
C ALA A 9 -2.46 20.40 -2.08
N VAL A 10 -2.88 19.14 -2.17
CA VAL A 10 -1.93 18.04 -2.25
C VAL A 10 -1.21 18.01 -3.60
N ARG A 11 -1.91 18.25 -4.71
CA ARG A 11 -1.26 18.34 -6.03
C ARG A 11 -0.22 19.46 -6.07
N HIS A 12 -0.55 20.60 -5.47
CA HIS A 12 0.38 21.72 -5.33
C HIS A 12 1.58 21.34 -4.45
N LEU A 13 1.36 20.70 -3.30
CA LEU A 13 2.42 20.23 -2.41
C LEU A 13 3.37 19.25 -3.11
N ALA A 14 2.84 18.27 -3.86
CA ALA A 14 3.63 17.32 -4.62
C ALA A 14 4.51 18.01 -5.67
N THR A 15 3.95 19.01 -6.36
CA THR A 15 4.69 19.82 -7.36
C THR A 15 5.83 20.62 -6.71
N GLN A 16 5.57 21.27 -5.56
CA GLN A 16 6.57 22.08 -4.86
C GLN A 16 7.68 21.22 -4.23
N LEU A 17 7.34 20.08 -3.64
CA LEU A 17 8.33 19.13 -3.10
C LEU A 17 9.27 18.59 -4.17
N GLY A 18 8.79 18.37 -5.40
CA GLY A 18 9.63 17.98 -6.52
C GLY A 18 10.61 19.07 -6.98
N ALA A 19 10.29 20.35 -6.74
CA ALA A 19 11.11 21.49 -7.12
C ALA A 19 12.14 21.90 -6.04
N ASP A 20 11.83 21.69 -4.76
CA ASP A 20 12.57 22.25 -3.60
C ASP A 20 13.55 21.28 -2.91
N VAL A 21 14.05 20.24 -3.58
CA VAL A 21 15.04 19.31 -2.98
C VAL A 21 16.43 19.96 -2.89
N GLN A 22 16.60 20.89 -1.95
CA GLN A 22 17.88 21.17 -1.29
C GLN A 22 17.71 20.92 0.21
N PRO A 23 18.32 19.86 0.76
CA PRO A 23 18.17 19.53 2.18
C PRO A 23 18.85 20.60 3.04
N LYS A 24 18.07 21.42 3.74
CA LYS A 24 18.58 22.20 4.87
C LYS A 24 18.77 21.24 6.06
N ALA A 25 19.93 21.32 6.70
CA ALA A 25 20.29 20.46 7.81
C ALA A 25 19.39 20.73 9.04
N GLY A 26 18.55 19.75 9.38
CA GLY A 26 17.70 19.76 10.58
C GLY A 26 16.25 19.35 10.30
N ARG A 27 15.61 18.62 11.24
CA ARG A 27 14.17 18.31 11.18
C ARG A 27 13.38 19.56 11.58
N GLU A 28 12.99 20.38 10.60
CA GLU A 28 12.09 21.51 10.86
C GLU A 28 10.69 21.02 11.28
N PRO A 29 9.98 21.75 12.16
CA PRO A 29 8.64 21.38 12.61
C PRO A 29 7.64 21.37 11.44
N VAL A 30 6.73 20.38 11.43
CA VAL A 30 5.76 20.12 10.33
C VAL A 30 5.06 21.37 9.82
N PRO A 31 4.48 22.23 10.70
CA PRO A 31 3.76 23.42 10.25
C PRO A 31 4.66 24.42 9.51
N ARG A 32 5.95 24.48 9.82
CA ARG A 32 6.91 25.40 9.18
C ARG A 32 7.25 24.97 7.76
N VAL A 33 7.48 23.67 7.57
CA VAL A 33 7.73 23.09 6.24
C VAL A 33 6.47 23.15 5.37
N LEU A 34 5.31 22.77 5.92
CA LEU A 34 4.04 22.89 5.18
C LEU A 34 3.66 24.35 4.90
N SER A 35 3.96 25.28 5.80
CA SER A 35 3.77 26.72 5.55
C SER A 35 4.71 27.26 4.46
N ALA A 36 5.91 26.69 4.32
CA ALA A 36 6.82 27.07 3.24
C ALA A 36 6.33 26.55 1.89
N LEU A 37 5.82 25.31 1.86
CA LEU A 37 5.44 24.61 0.62
C LEU A 37 3.99 24.88 0.16
N VAL A 38 3.07 25.06 1.09
CA VAL A 38 1.63 25.28 0.88
C VAL A 38 1.18 26.34 1.89
N GLY A 39 1.73 27.54 1.75
CA GLY A 39 1.45 28.67 2.65
C GLY A 39 -0.05 28.90 2.79
N HIS A 40 -0.55 28.90 4.03
CA HIS A 40 -1.97 28.90 4.38
C HIS A 40 -2.79 29.98 3.65
N GLU A 41 -2.27 31.20 3.56
CA GLU A 41 -2.97 32.33 2.91
C GLU A 41 -2.63 32.44 1.41
N ARG A 42 -1.36 32.23 1.02
CA ARG A 42 -0.91 32.34 -0.38
C ARG A 42 -1.48 31.27 -1.30
N PHE A 43 -1.59 30.03 -0.80
CA PHE A 43 -2.18 28.93 -1.56
C PHE A 43 -3.67 29.17 -1.83
N VAL A 44 -4.38 29.71 -0.84
CA VAL A 44 -5.84 29.90 -0.89
C VAL A 44 -6.24 31.04 -1.83
N GLU A 45 -5.51 32.16 -1.79
CA GLU A 45 -5.77 33.29 -2.69
C GLU A 45 -5.20 33.06 -4.09
N GLY A 46 -4.01 32.46 -4.20
CA GLY A 46 -3.29 32.32 -5.47
C GLY A 46 -3.63 31.08 -6.30
N VAL A 47 -4.10 29.99 -5.68
CA VAL A 47 -4.33 28.71 -6.37
C VAL A 47 -5.80 28.30 -6.38
N LEU A 48 -6.54 28.58 -5.31
CA LEU A 48 -7.93 28.13 -5.17
C LEU A 48 -8.98 29.19 -5.52
N ASP A 49 -8.60 30.47 -5.63
CA ASP A 49 -9.50 31.61 -5.84
C ASP A 49 -10.65 31.64 -4.81
N VAL A 50 -10.36 31.24 -3.57
CA VAL A 50 -11.33 31.21 -2.45
C VAL A 50 -11.02 32.34 -1.48
N SER A 51 -12.06 33.02 -0.99
CA SER A 51 -11.90 34.08 0.02
C SER A 51 -11.30 33.55 1.34
N ILE A 52 -10.32 34.27 1.90
CA ILE A 52 -9.73 34.00 3.23
C ILE A 52 -10.83 33.83 4.30
N ASN A 53 -11.92 34.59 4.23
CA ASN A 53 -13.00 34.50 5.22
C ASN A 53 -13.78 33.17 5.15
N GLN A 54 -13.93 32.59 3.96
CA GLN A 54 -14.52 31.25 3.81
C GLN A 54 -13.59 30.17 4.34
N MET A 55 -12.28 30.38 4.17
CA MET A 55 -11.25 29.47 4.66
C MET A 55 -11.13 29.50 6.19
N ARG A 56 -11.06 30.68 6.82
CA ARG A 56 -11.00 30.84 8.29
C ARG A 56 -12.25 30.32 9.02
N ARG A 57 -13.40 30.27 8.35
CA ARG A 57 -14.60 29.60 8.87
C ARG A 57 -14.44 28.09 8.96
N ARG A 58 -13.63 27.48 8.09
CA ARG A 58 -13.42 26.04 8.02
C ARG A 58 -12.18 25.58 8.80
N TRP A 59 -11.09 26.33 8.70
CA TRP A 59 -9.84 26.12 9.43
C TRP A 59 -9.51 27.42 10.19
N PRO A 60 -9.95 27.53 11.45
CA PRO A 60 -9.70 28.71 12.27
C PRO A 60 -8.21 28.96 12.50
N SER A 61 -7.40 27.90 12.51
CA SER A 61 -5.94 27.98 12.63
C SER A 61 -5.22 27.25 11.49
N ALA A 62 -3.97 27.64 11.24
CA ALA A 62 -3.10 26.95 10.29
C ALA A 62 -2.82 25.49 10.72
N THR A 63 -2.81 25.22 12.03
CA THR A 63 -2.67 23.86 12.57
C THR A 63 -3.83 22.96 12.15
N ASP A 64 -5.07 23.47 12.17
CA ASP A 64 -6.25 22.70 11.74
C ASP A 64 -6.19 22.39 10.24
N TRP A 65 -5.74 23.37 9.44
CA TRP A 65 -5.49 23.19 8.01
C TRP A 65 -4.46 22.08 7.74
N TYR A 66 -3.31 22.13 8.42
CA TYR A 66 -2.25 21.13 8.24
C TYR A 66 -2.66 19.75 8.74
N ALA A 67 -3.43 19.66 9.82
CA ALA A 67 -3.95 18.39 10.32
C ALA A 67 -4.88 17.74 9.30
N ASP A 68 -5.80 18.49 8.69
CA ASP A 68 -6.71 17.99 7.66
C ASP A 68 -5.98 17.63 6.35
N LEU A 69 -4.97 18.42 5.96
CA LEU A 69 -4.13 18.12 4.81
C LEU A 69 -3.35 16.81 5.00
N LEU A 70 -2.72 16.63 6.16
CA LEU A 70 -2.03 15.39 6.52
C LEU A 70 -3.00 14.21 6.60
N ALA A 71 -4.19 14.40 7.17
CA ALA A 71 -5.21 13.36 7.24
C ALA A 71 -5.72 12.96 5.84
N TYR A 72 -5.79 13.92 4.90
CA TYR A 72 -6.14 13.64 3.51
C TYR A 72 -5.02 12.87 2.78
N ILE A 73 -3.75 13.28 2.96
CA ILE A 73 -2.58 12.58 2.42
C ILE A 73 -2.49 11.16 2.99
N LEU A 74 -2.80 10.97 4.27
CA LEU A 74 -2.65 9.70 4.96
C LEU A 74 -3.95 8.87 5.02
N ARG A 75 -4.97 9.26 4.24
CA ARG A 75 -6.32 8.72 4.36
C ARG A 75 -6.36 7.21 4.05
N PRO A 76 -6.92 6.37 4.96
CA PRO A 76 -7.03 4.93 4.76
C PRO A 76 -7.89 4.50 3.56
N SER A 77 -8.76 5.37 3.04
CA SER A 77 -9.64 5.07 1.89
C SER A 77 -8.88 4.74 0.60
N ARG A 78 -7.57 5.05 0.54
CA ARG A 78 -6.64 4.55 -0.49
C ARG A 78 -6.61 3.02 -0.52
N HIS A 79 -6.54 2.40 0.66
CA HIS A 79 -6.65 0.96 0.82
C HIS A 79 -8.08 0.47 0.59
N GLY A 80 -9.09 1.25 1.01
CA GLY A 80 -10.50 0.84 0.94
C GLY A 80 -11.01 0.56 -0.49
N ALA A 81 -10.81 1.48 -1.44
CA ALA A 81 -11.25 1.26 -2.82
C ALA A 81 -10.53 0.07 -3.49
N ASN A 82 -9.27 -0.13 -3.11
CA ASN A 82 -8.49 -1.25 -3.62
C ASN A 82 -8.91 -2.58 -3.03
N TYR A 83 -9.10 -2.59 -1.72
CA TYR A 83 -9.61 -3.72 -0.99
C TYR A 83 -10.95 -4.17 -1.57
N THR A 84 -11.85 -3.24 -1.91
CA THR A 84 -13.10 -3.56 -2.62
C THR A 84 -12.84 -4.23 -3.98
N ARG A 85 -11.93 -3.69 -4.80
CA ARG A 85 -11.58 -4.29 -6.11
C ARG A 85 -10.95 -5.68 -5.95
N LEU A 86 -10.04 -5.81 -4.99
CA LEU A 86 -9.35 -7.06 -4.68
C LEU A 86 -10.35 -8.10 -4.21
N ARG A 87 -11.26 -7.75 -3.30
CA ARG A 87 -12.34 -8.63 -2.82
C ARG A 87 -13.26 -9.08 -3.95
N GLN A 88 -13.55 -8.21 -4.92
CA GLN A 88 -14.32 -8.58 -6.11
C GLN A 88 -13.56 -9.53 -7.04
N ALA A 89 -12.23 -9.40 -7.12
CA ALA A 89 -11.40 -10.21 -8.01
C ALA A 89 -10.94 -11.54 -7.39
N LEU A 90 -10.85 -11.62 -6.05
CA LEU A 90 -10.40 -12.81 -5.31
C LEU A 90 -11.12 -14.10 -5.72
N PRO A 91 -12.47 -14.16 -5.83
CA PRO A 91 -13.17 -15.38 -6.22
C PRO A 91 -12.76 -15.93 -7.59
N LEU A 92 -12.39 -15.04 -8.53
CA LEU A 92 -11.90 -15.43 -9.85
C LEU A 92 -10.44 -15.90 -9.78
N TRP A 93 -9.60 -15.19 -9.02
CA TRP A 93 -8.18 -15.53 -8.93
C TRP A 93 -7.91 -16.80 -8.14
N LEU A 94 -8.72 -17.12 -7.14
CA LEU A 94 -8.62 -18.36 -6.37
C LEU A 94 -8.95 -19.63 -7.18
N GLN A 95 -9.43 -19.47 -8.42
CA GLN A 95 -9.62 -20.57 -9.37
C GLN A 95 -8.38 -20.86 -10.22
N LEU A 96 -7.38 -19.98 -10.17
CA LEU A 96 -6.14 -20.08 -10.95
C LEU A 96 -5.11 -20.96 -10.23
N PRO A 97 -4.09 -21.48 -10.93
CA PRO A 97 -2.89 -22.01 -10.28
C PRO A 97 -2.29 -20.97 -9.33
N LEU A 98 -1.72 -21.41 -8.20
CA LEU A 98 -1.19 -20.51 -7.16
C LEU A 98 -0.17 -19.50 -7.71
N GLY A 99 0.63 -19.91 -8.70
CA GLY A 99 1.55 -19.02 -9.39
C GLY A 99 0.90 -17.85 -10.12
N GLU A 100 -0.23 -18.10 -10.76
CA GLU A 100 -1.01 -17.07 -11.46
C GLU A 100 -1.79 -16.21 -10.48
N PHE A 101 -2.35 -16.81 -9.42
CA PHE A 101 -2.93 -16.06 -8.30
C PHE A 101 -1.93 -15.06 -7.73
N ALA A 102 -0.72 -15.51 -7.37
CA ALA A 102 0.32 -14.64 -6.80
C ALA A 102 0.74 -13.54 -7.79
N ARG A 103 0.78 -13.83 -9.09
CA ARG A 103 1.07 -12.85 -10.14
C ARG A 103 -0.01 -11.78 -10.24
N HIS A 104 -1.28 -12.17 -10.21
CA HIS A 104 -2.42 -11.24 -10.26
C HIS A 104 -2.50 -10.39 -8.99
N LEU A 105 -2.34 -11.02 -7.81
CA LEU A 105 -2.35 -10.34 -6.53
C LEU A 105 -1.25 -9.28 -6.44
N ALA A 106 -0.01 -9.65 -6.75
CA ALA A 106 1.12 -8.71 -6.76
C ALA A 106 0.90 -7.57 -7.76
N GLY A 107 0.43 -7.89 -8.98
CA GLY A 107 0.14 -6.87 -9.99
C GLY A 107 -0.93 -5.87 -9.55
N ALA A 108 -1.99 -6.34 -8.89
CA ALA A 108 -3.05 -5.49 -8.36
C ALA A 108 -2.57 -4.60 -7.19
N GLN A 109 -1.69 -5.13 -6.35
CA GLN A 109 -1.09 -4.39 -5.23
C GLN A 109 -0.08 -3.32 -5.69
N ILE A 110 0.59 -3.56 -6.80
CA ILE A 110 1.50 -2.57 -7.39
C ILE A 110 0.70 -1.48 -8.12
N ALA A 111 -0.35 -1.86 -8.85
CA ALA A 111 -1.23 -0.92 -9.53
C ALA A 111 -1.97 0.04 -8.57
N GLN A 112 -1.91 -0.19 -7.25
CA GLN A 112 -2.43 0.78 -6.28
C GLN A 112 -1.60 2.07 -6.23
N ALA A 113 -0.31 1.98 -6.54
CA ALA A 113 0.57 3.13 -6.50
C ALA A 113 0.28 4.14 -7.63
N LEU A 114 -0.66 3.86 -8.55
CA LEU A 114 -0.98 4.66 -9.74
C LEU A 114 -1.37 6.13 -9.51
N ASP A 115 -1.58 6.57 -8.27
CA ASP A 115 -1.48 8.00 -7.92
C ASP A 115 -0.09 8.27 -7.31
N VAL A 116 0.91 8.30 -8.20
CA VAL A 116 2.35 8.38 -7.87
C VAL A 116 2.64 9.56 -6.95
N ASP A 117 2.05 10.71 -7.27
CA ASP A 117 2.24 11.96 -6.54
C ASP A 117 1.74 11.86 -5.09
N LEU A 118 0.58 11.23 -4.90
CA LEU A 118 -0.01 11.00 -3.59
C LEU A 118 0.72 9.93 -2.78
N TYR A 119 1.20 8.87 -3.41
CA TYR A 119 1.92 7.78 -2.76
C TYR A 119 3.29 8.26 -2.24
N GLY A 120 4.10 8.87 -3.11
CA GLY A 120 5.41 9.39 -2.73
C GLY A 120 5.34 10.47 -1.63
N LEU A 121 4.29 11.31 -1.68
CA LEU A 121 4.04 12.30 -0.64
C LEU A 121 3.70 11.68 0.71
N ALA A 122 2.89 10.61 0.75
CA ALA A 122 2.56 9.93 1.99
C ALA A 122 3.80 9.29 2.64
N ASP A 123 4.66 8.67 1.83
CA ASP A 123 5.93 8.11 2.31
C ASP A 123 6.87 9.21 2.85
N THR A 124 6.95 10.34 2.14
CA THR A 124 7.75 11.49 2.57
C THR A 124 7.24 12.06 3.90
N VAL A 125 5.92 12.22 4.04
CA VAL A 125 5.28 12.68 5.29
C VAL A 125 5.59 11.73 6.45
N ARG A 126 5.49 10.41 6.24
CA ARG A 126 5.80 9.40 7.26
C ARG A 126 7.26 9.46 7.70
N TRP A 127 8.17 9.67 6.76
CA TRP A 127 9.61 9.70 7.04
C TRP A 127 10.05 10.99 7.73
N LEU A 128 9.53 12.14 7.31
CA LEU A 128 9.88 13.44 7.88
C LEU A 128 9.30 13.64 9.29
N TRP A 129 8.08 13.13 9.55
CA TRP A 129 7.35 13.43 10.78
C TRP A 129 6.72 12.19 11.45
N PRO A 130 7.53 11.18 11.83
CA PRO A 130 7.02 9.93 12.39
C PRO A 130 6.24 10.12 13.71
N GLU A 131 6.60 11.14 14.51
CA GLU A 131 5.98 11.41 15.81
C GLU A 131 4.67 12.20 15.72
N HIS A 132 4.29 12.70 14.53
CA HIS A 132 3.06 13.49 14.39
C HIS A 132 1.82 12.63 14.69
N PRO A 133 0.84 13.10 15.49
CA PRO A 133 -0.31 12.29 15.90
C PRO A 133 -1.08 11.65 14.74
N VAL A 134 -1.30 12.40 13.65
CA VAL A 134 -1.98 11.91 12.44
C VAL A 134 -1.16 10.82 11.72
N VAL A 135 0.18 10.92 11.73
CA VAL A 135 1.07 9.91 11.15
C VAL A 135 1.00 8.63 11.98
N ARG A 136 1.12 8.74 13.30
CA ARG A 136 1.00 7.59 14.22
C ARG A 136 -0.37 6.91 14.10
N GLN A 137 -1.45 7.68 14.01
CA GLN A 137 -2.79 7.15 13.81
C GLN A 137 -2.94 6.44 12.47
N SER A 138 -2.39 7.00 11.38
CA SER A 138 -2.38 6.36 10.06
C SER A 138 -1.62 5.03 10.08
N LEU A 139 -0.43 4.99 10.69
CA LEU A 139 0.36 3.77 10.82
C LEU A 139 -0.36 2.70 11.64
N ALA A 140 -0.99 3.08 12.75
CA ALA A 140 -1.81 2.16 13.55
C ALA A 140 -2.99 1.59 12.73
N ALA A 141 -3.69 2.44 11.96
CA ALA A 141 -4.76 1.98 11.08
C ALA A 141 -4.26 1.04 9.97
N SER A 142 -3.08 1.28 9.42
CA SER A 142 -2.43 0.36 8.46
C SER A 142 -2.08 -1.00 9.08
N LEU A 143 -1.68 -1.03 10.35
CA LEU A 143 -1.45 -2.27 11.08
C LEU A 143 -2.76 -3.02 11.34
N THR A 144 -3.81 -2.34 11.81
CA THR A 144 -5.14 -2.95 11.96
C THR A 144 -5.65 -3.53 10.64
N ALA A 145 -5.44 -2.84 9.53
CA ALA A 145 -5.74 -3.32 8.20
C ALA A 145 -5.00 -4.62 7.81
N LEU A 146 -3.74 -4.79 8.26
CA LEU A 146 -3.01 -6.04 8.06
C LEU A 146 -3.68 -7.21 8.78
N TYR A 147 -4.09 -7.01 10.03
CA TYR A 147 -4.73 -8.04 10.83
C TYR A 147 -6.14 -8.38 10.36
N ASP A 148 -6.97 -7.36 10.13
CA ASP A 148 -8.39 -7.57 9.87
C ASP A 148 -8.67 -8.01 8.42
N MET A 149 -7.77 -7.72 7.49
CA MET A 149 -8.00 -7.99 6.06
C MET A 149 -7.04 -9.01 5.46
N TRP A 150 -5.73 -8.86 5.68
CA TRP A 150 -4.74 -9.66 4.96
C TRP A 150 -4.55 -11.06 5.53
N ILE A 151 -4.58 -11.20 6.85
CA ILE A 151 -4.44 -12.49 7.52
C ILE A 151 -5.58 -13.45 7.13
N PRO A 152 -6.87 -13.04 7.12
CA PRO A 152 -7.95 -13.90 6.63
C PRO A 152 -7.76 -14.36 5.18
N ILE A 153 -7.34 -13.46 4.28
CA ILE A 153 -7.07 -13.80 2.88
C ILE A 153 -5.94 -14.82 2.77
N LEU A 154 -4.88 -14.66 3.56
CA LEU A 154 -3.78 -15.62 3.59
C LEU A 154 -4.27 -17.00 4.04
N HIS A 155 -5.03 -17.07 5.13
CA HIS A 155 -5.59 -18.33 5.63
C HIS A 155 -6.47 -19.02 4.58
N GLU A 156 -7.40 -18.29 3.96
CA GLU A 156 -8.27 -18.83 2.91
C GLU A 156 -7.44 -19.31 1.71
N THR A 157 -6.43 -18.53 1.30
CA THR A 157 -5.54 -18.93 0.21
C THR A 157 -4.81 -20.23 0.55
N LEU A 158 -4.21 -20.34 1.73
CA LEU A 158 -3.51 -21.55 2.15
C LEU A 158 -4.44 -22.78 2.17
N ASP A 159 -5.65 -22.64 2.72
CA ASP A 159 -6.63 -23.74 2.76
C ASP A 159 -7.09 -24.16 1.35
N VAL A 160 -7.44 -23.19 0.49
CA VAL A 160 -7.87 -23.43 -0.90
C VAL A 160 -6.80 -24.21 -1.67
N TYR A 161 -5.53 -23.87 -1.50
CA TYR A 161 -4.42 -24.58 -2.15
C TYR A 161 -3.93 -25.80 -1.36
N GLY A 162 -4.52 -26.13 -0.21
CA GLY A 162 -4.11 -27.25 0.63
C GLY A 162 -2.66 -27.15 1.09
N LEU A 163 -2.31 -25.99 1.61
CA LEU A 163 -1.02 -25.65 2.18
C LEU A 163 -1.21 -25.38 3.68
N GLN A 164 -0.19 -25.69 4.46
CA GLN A 164 -0.11 -25.30 5.85
C GLN A 164 1.25 -24.68 6.17
N PRO A 165 1.33 -23.74 7.12
CA PRO A 165 2.61 -23.27 7.63
C PRO A 165 3.39 -24.43 8.24
N ARG A 166 4.71 -24.43 8.06
CA ARG A 166 5.61 -25.39 8.72
C ARG A 166 5.64 -25.15 10.23
N ALA A 167 6.09 -26.16 10.97
CA ALA A 167 6.33 -26.01 12.41
C ALA A 167 7.25 -24.80 12.70
N GLY A 168 6.77 -23.90 13.56
CA GLY A 168 7.48 -22.68 13.94
C GLY A 168 7.25 -21.47 13.03
N VAL A 169 6.41 -21.57 12.00
CA VAL A 169 6.02 -20.43 11.14
C VAL A 169 4.63 -19.93 11.54
N ALA A 170 4.52 -18.66 11.91
CA ALA A 170 3.23 -18.05 12.23
C ALA A 170 2.57 -17.42 10.99
N PRO A 171 1.27 -17.62 10.73
CA PRO A 171 0.53 -16.98 9.64
C PRO A 171 0.64 -15.44 9.64
N GLU A 172 0.70 -14.83 10.83
CA GLU A 172 0.84 -13.39 11.01
C GLU A 172 2.19 -12.89 10.48
N GLU A 173 3.27 -13.63 10.72
CA GLU A 173 4.61 -13.32 10.19
C GLU A 173 4.64 -13.43 8.66
N MET A 174 3.92 -14.42 8.11
CA MET A 174 3.77 -14.59 6.67
C MET A 174 3.02 -13.41 6.05
N ALA A 175 1.87 -13.02 6.62
CA ALA A 175 1.09 -11.88 6.13
C ALA A 175 1.91 -10.58 6.19
N TRP A 176 2.62 -10.35 7.31
CA TRP A 176 3.52 -9.21 7.46
C TRP A 176 4.64 -9.20 6.42
N THR A 177 5.30 -10.34 6.19
CA THR A 177 6.41 -10.47 5.23
C THR A 177 5.94 -10.20 3.80
N LEU A 178 4.81 -10.79 3.40
CA LEU A 178 4.23 -10.56 2.07
C LEU A 178 3.84 -9.09 1.89
N ASN A 179 3.22 -8.48 2.91
CA ASN A 179 2.87 -7.06 2.86
C ASN A 179 4.12 -6.15 2.75
N ALA A 180 5.20 -6.49 3.45
CA ALA A 180 6.46 -5.75 3.36
C ALA A 180 7.06 -5.82 1.94
N LEU A 181 7.05 -7.00 1.31
CA LEU A 181 7.50 -7.18 -0.08
C LEU A 181 6.68 -6.33 -1.06
N MET A 182 5.35 -6.38 -0.94
CA MET A 182 4.43 -5.61 -1.79
C MET A 182 4.60 -4.10 -1.59
N SER A 183 4.76 -3.66 -0.34
CA SER A 183 4.97 -2.24 0.01
C SER A 183 6.30 -1.73 -0.57
N TRP A 184 7.36 -2.54 -0.49
CA TRP A 184 8.66 -2.18 -1.06
C TRP A 184 8.64 -2.08 -2.58
N GLU A 185 8.03 -3.04 -3.29
CA GLU A 185 7.92 -2.95 -4.76
C GLU A 185 7.03 -1.78 -5.21
N SER A 186 5.97 -1.47 -4.46
CA SER A 186 5.13 -0.29 -4.70
C SER A 186 5.90 1.02 -4.52
N HIS A 187 6.74 1.10 -3.48
CA HIS A 187 7.62 2.24 -3.24
C HIS A 187 8.64 2.40 -4.37
N GLN A 188 9.33 1.33 -4.77
CA GLN A 188 10.26 1.36 -5.89
C GLN A 188 9.58 1.78 -7.20
N TRP A 189 8.39 1.27 -7.47
CA TRP A 189 7.59 1.69 -8.63
C TRP A 189 7.23 3.17 -8.58
N SER A 190 6.93 3.74 -7.40
CA SER A 190 6.64 5.16 -7.26
C SER A 190 7.83 6.08 -7.59
N ILE A 191 9.06 5.56 -7.45
CA ILE A 191 10.29 6.29 -7.77
C ILE A 191 10.66 6.10 -9.25
N ASP A 192 10.80 4.85 -9.67
CA ASP A 192 11.39 4.53 -10.98
C ASP A 192 10.35 4.45 -12.11
N GLN A 193 9.06 4.34 -11.76
CA GLN A 193 7.94 4.07 -12.67
C GLN A 193 8.14 2.82 -13.56
N GLN A 194 9.10 1.97 -13.19
CA GLN A 194 9.45 0.76 -13.90
C GLN A 194 9.31 -0.44 -12.98
N LEU A 195 8.59 -1.46 -13.45
CA LEU A 195 8.55 -2.74 -12.77
C LEU A 195 9.67 -3.63 -13.25
N VAL A 196 10.59 -3.95 -12.34
CA VAL A 196 11.60 -4.96 -12.62
C VAL A 196 10.89 -6.30 -12.76
N ARG A 197 10.90 -6.83 -13.98
CA ARG A 197 10.36 -8.15 -14.27
C ARG A 197 11.48 -9.17 -14.39
N PHE A 198 11.20 -10.36 -13.88
CA PHE A 198 12.09 -11.50 -13.90
C PHE A 198 11.42 -12.61 -14.69
N VAL A 199 12.17 -13.24 -15.59
CA VAL A 199 11.75 -14.51 -16.18
C VAL A 199 12.08 -15.59 -15.16
N ASP A 200 11.06 -16.26 -14.62
CA ASP A 200 11.31 -17.30 -13.63
C ASP A 200 11.91 -18.53 -14.32
N PRO A 201 13.09 -19.02 -13.86
CA PRO A 201 13.70 -20.20 -14.46
C PRO A 201 12.86 -21.48 -14.29
N SER A 202 11.91 -21.52 -13.35
CA SER A 202 11.11 -22.73 -13.13
C SER A 202 10.10 -23.02 -14.24
N ASP A 203 9.60 -21.98 -14.93
CA ASP A 203 8.54 -22.12 -15.94
C ASP A 203 8.60 -21.11 -17.10
N GLY A 204 9.63 -20.26 -17.14
CA GLY A 204 9.84 -19.28 -18.20
C GLY A 204 8.88 -18.09 -18.20
N ARG A 205 8.00 -17.94 -17.19
CA ARG A 205 7.03 -16.83 -17.16
C ARG A 205 7.62 -15.56 -16.56
N SER A 206 7.23 -14.41 -17.12
CA SER A 206 7.60 -13.09 -16.62
C SER A 206 6.78 -12.71 -15.38
N ARG A 207 7.45 -12.38 -14.27
CA ARG A 207 6.83 -12.01 -12.98
C ARG A 207 7.45 -10.75 -12.39
N SER A 208 6.72 -10.05 -11.54
CA SER A 208 7.30 -8.99 -10.69
C SER A 208 8.24 -9.59 -9.64
N ARG A 209 9.08 -8.75 -9.02
CA ARG A 209 9.96 -9.20 -7.93
C ARG A 209 9.15 -9.78 -6.78
N THR A 210 8.06 -9.12 -6.41
CA THR A 210 7.21 -9.57 -5.30
C THR A 210 6.53 -10.89 -5.62
N SER A 211 5.95 -11.04 -6.81
CA SER A 211 5.27 -12.29 -7.20
C SER A 211 6.23 -13.49 -7.09
N ARG A 212 7.44 -13.37 -7.62
CA ARG A 212 8.44 -14.44 -7.50
C ARG A 212 8.91 -14.66 -6.06
N THR A 213 9.25 -13.58 -5.35
CA THR A 213 9.78 -13.67 -3.98
C THR A 213 8.76 -14.24 -3.01
N ALA A 214 7.48 -13.90 -3.18
CA ALA A 214 6.38 -14.49 -2.45
C ALA A 214 6.32 -16.01 -2.64
N MET A 215 6.53 -16.51 -3.85
CA MET A 215 6.51 -17.96 -4.12
C MET A 215 7.71 -18.68 -3.51
N VAL A 216 8.90 -18.08 -3.57
CA VAL A 216 10.09 -18.61 -2.88
C VAL A 216 9.90 -18.60 -1.36
N TYR A 217 9.28 -17.55 -0.82
CA TYR A 217 8.96 -17.47 0.60
C TYR A 217 7.95 -18.54 1.01
N LEU A 218 6.83 -18.67 0.29
CA LEU A 218 5.83 -19.71 0.52
C LEU A 218 6.41 -21.12 0.44
N LEU A 219 7.34 -21.37 -0.49
CA LEU A 219 8.04 -22.64 -0.59
C LEU A 219 8.81 -23.00 0.69
N GLY A 220 9.46 -22.02 1.31
CA GLY A 220 10.20 -22.20 2.57
C GLY A 220 9.30 -22.22 3.81
N ALA A 221 8.20 -21.47 3.77
CA ALA A 221 7.28 -21.27 4.90
C ALA A 221 6.19 -22.33 4.99
N CYS A 222 5.83 -22.98 3.88
CA CYS A 222 4.71 -23.92 3.81
C CYS A 222 5.14 -25.34 3.45
N GLU A 223 4.22 -26.26 3.70
CA GLU A 223 4.24 -27.66 3.31
C GLU A 223 2.82 -28.09 2.90
N THR A 224 2.68 -29.29 2.36
CA THR A 224 1.33 -29.85 2.09
C THR A 224 0.62 -30.18 3.40
N LEU A 225 -0.70 -30.42 3.36
CA LEU A 225 -1.47 -30.86 4.54
C LEU A 225 -0.96 -32.19 5.12
N GLU A 226 -0.27 -32.98 4.30
CA GLU A 226 0.34 -34.25 4.69
C GLU A 226 1.77 -34.06 5.24
N GLY A 227 2.25 -32.82 5.38
CA GLY A 227 3.59 -32.50 5.87
C GLY A 227 4.71 -32.72 4.85
N SER A 228 4.38 -32.84 3.56
CA SER A 228 5.40 -33.07 2.52
C SER A 228 6.01 -31.75 2.04
N PRO A 229 7.35 -31.71 1.81
CA PRO A 229 7.98 -30.57 1.17
C PRO A 229 7.51 -30.43 -0.27
N LEU A 230 7.55 -29.20 -0.78
CA LEU A 230 7.20 -28.88 -2.16
C LEU A 230 8.45 -28.42 -2.91
N THR A 231 8.41 -28.55 -4.23
CA THR A 231 9.31 -27.85 -5.14
C THR A 231 8.65 -26.57 -5.66
N LEU A 232 9.47 -25.63 -6.14
CA LEU A 232 8.95 -24.37 -6.70
C LEU A 232 8.01 -24.59 -7.91
N PRO A 233 8.32 -25.48 -8.88
CA PRO A 233 7.39 -25.79 -9.97
C PRO A 233 6.06 -26.38 -9.50
N GLU A 234 6.07 -27.29 -8.52
CA GLU A 234 4.85 -27.86 -7.94
C GLU A 234 4.00 -26.79 -7.25
N LEU A 235 4.64 -25.88 -6.50
CA LEU A 235 3.96 -24.77 -5.85
C LEU A 235 3.33 -23.82 -6.88
N TYR A 236 4.05 -23.50 -7.96
CA TYR A 236 3.52 -22.66 -9.04
C TYR A 236 2.30 -23.28 -9.74
N ALA A 237 2.37 -24.58 -10.04
CA ALA A 237 1.31 -25.31 -10.75
C ALA A 237 0.16 -25.76 -9.85
N ARG A 238 0.25 -25.55 -8.53
CA ARG A 238 -0.72 -26.05 -7.55
C ARG A 238 -2.10 -25.46 -7.82
N MET A 239 -3.06 -26.34 -8.09
CA MET A 239 -4.46 -25.99 -8.31
C MET A 239 -5.22 -25.92 -6.98
N PRO A 240 -6.29 -25.10 -6.91
CA PRO A 240 -7.20 -25.10 -5.76
C PRO A 240 -7.83 -26.49 -5.57
N ARG A 241 -7.83 -26.99 -4.33
CA ARG A 241 -8.44 -28.29 -3.93
C ARG A 241 -9.96 -28.19 -3.76
N ARG A 242 -10.47 -26.99 -3.49
CA ARG A 242 -11.90 -26.70 -3.27
C ARG A 242 -12.25 -25.36 -3.92
N PRO A 243 -13.51 -25.17 -4.39
CA PRO A 243 -13.97 -23.84 -4.78
C PRO A 243 -13.90 -22.91 -3.56
N PRO A 244 -13.52 -21.63 -3.74
CA PRO A 244 -13.45 -20.68 -2.63
C PRO A 244 -14.81 -20.60 -1.93
N SER A 245 -14.81 -20.63 -0.60
CA SER A 245 -16.02 -20.40 0.19
C SER A 245 -16.61 -19.07 -0.27
N GLY A 246 -17.87 -19.06 -0.72
CA GLY A 246 -18.52 -17.89 -1.33
C GLY A 246 -18.71 -16.66 -0.42
N GLN A 247 -17.99 -16.59 0.70
CA GLN A 247 -17.96 -15.47 1.63
C GLN A 247 -16.49 -15.22 2.03
N VAL A 248 -15.78 -14.45 1.22
CA VAL A 248 -14.63 -13.70 1.69
C VAL A 248 -15.18 -12.67 2.70
N PRO A 249 -14.78 -12.66 3.98
CA PRO A 249 -15.30 -11.74 5.00
C PRO A 249 -15.10 -10.27 4.64
#